data_AF-A0A6A5VMZ1-F1
#
_entry.id   AF-A0A6A5VMZ1-F1
#
_cell.length_a   1.000
_cell.length_b   1.000
_cell.length_c   1.000
_cell.angle_alpha   90.00
_cell.angle_beta   90.00
_cell.angle_gamma   90.00
#
_symmetry.space_group_name_H-M   'P 1'
#
loop_
_entity.id
_entity.type
_entity.pdbx_description
1 polymer ?
#
loop_
_entity_poly.entity_id
_entity_poly.type
_entity_poly.pdbx_seq_one_letter_code
_entity_poly.pdbx_strand_id
1 'polypeptide(L)'
;MDRKLYTPLNPNAKEIRLLEIALGDFDDDMIMRLRIERLDENETDFKTLSYAWGREKCPRKAFMNGHAVSIGRNLDCALRDLRHNIAGHSVWVDALCINQDNVLERNEQVQLMREIYS
;
A
#
# COMPACT_ATOMS: atom_id res chain seq x y z
N MET A 1 4.90 13.39 -12.19
CA MET A 1 3.71 12.66 -11.71
C MET A 1 3.76 11.27 -12.30
N ASP A 2 4.06 10.27 -11.49
CA ASP A 2 4.15 8.88 -11.93
C ASP A 2 2.74 8.27 -12.09
N ARG A 3 1.99 8.79 -13.08
CA ARG A 3 0.62 8.36 -13.42
C ARG A 3 0.51 6.86 -13.75
N LYS A 4 1.64 6.17 -13.91
CA LYS A 4 1.70 4.73 -14.19
C LYS A 4 1.44 3.88 -12.95
N LEU A 5 1.82 4.38 -11.77
CA LEU A 5 1.67 3.65 -10.51
C LEU A 5 0.37 4.02 -9.78
N TYR A 6 0.04 5.31 -9.78
CA TYR A 6 -1.04 5.86 -8.96
C TYR A 6 -2.17 6.46 -9.80
N THR A 7 -3.35 5.83 -9.72
CA THR A 7 -4.61 6.45 -10.15
C THR A 7 -4.98 7.56 -9.17
N PRO A 8 -5.28 8.79 -9.60
CA PRO A 8 -5.64 9.90 -8.72
C PRO A 8 -6.84 9.55 -7.82
N LEU A 9 -6.78 9.97 -6.56
CA LEU A 9 -7.90 9.85 -5.61
C LEU A 9 -8.81 11.07 -5.74
N ASN A 10 -10.11 10.86 -5.51
CA ASN A 10 -11.08 11.93 -5.39
C ASN A 10 -11.07 12.51 -3.96
N PRO A 11 -10.58 13.76 -3.78
CA PRO A 11 -10.46 14.36 -2.45
C PRO A 11 -11.82 14.61 -1.78
N ASN A 12 -12.91 14.66 -2.54
CA ASN A 12 -14.26 14.88 -2.01
C ASN A 12 -14.96 13.59 -1.56
N ALA A 13 -14.39 12.41 -1.83
CA ALA A 13 -15.04 11.12 -1.63
C ALA A 13 -14.32 10.22 -0.59
N LYS A 14 -13.42 10.80 0.23
CA LYS A 14 -12.59 10.07 1.21
C LYS A 14 -12.00 8.76 0.65
N GLU A 15 -11.53 8.84 -0.59
CA GLU A 15 -10.94 7.68 -1.25
C GLU A 15 -9.56 7.37 -0.66
N ILE A 16 -9.30 6.08 -0.48
CA ILE A 16 -8.01 5.53 -0.06
C ILE A 16 -7.58 4.47 -1.08
N ARG A 17 -6.28 4.20 -1.14
CA ARG A 17 -5.80 3.00 -1.86
C ARG A 17 -5.56 1.88 -0.87
N LEU A 18 -5.96 0.68 -1.25
CA LEU A 18 -5.61 -0.53 -0.56
C LEU A 18 -4.66 -1.36 -1.43
N LEU A 19 -3.71 -1.99 -0.77
CA LEU A 19 -2.71 -2.87 -1.33
C LEU A 19 -3.24 -4.30 -1.31
N GLU A 20 -3.30 -4.90 -2.48
CA GLU A 20 -3.52 -6.34 -2.66
C GLU A 20 -2.18 -6.99 -2.96
N ILE A 21 -1.86 -8.05 -2.21
CA ILE A 21 -0.63 -8.82 -2.38
C ILE A 21 -1.00 -10.14 -3.07
N ALA A 22 -0.35 -10.45 -4.19
CA ALA A 22 -0.55 -11.72 -4.86
C ALA A 22 -0.02 -12.88 -4.00
N LEU A 23 -0.64 -14.05 -4.12
CA LEU A 23 -0.13 -15.28 -3.50
C LEU A 23 1.21 -15.69 -4.12
N GLY A 24 2.05 -16.37 -3.33
CA GLY A 24 3.35 -16.89 -3.75
C GLY A 24 4.19 -17.38 -2.58
N ASP A 25 5.31 -18.04 -2.88
CA ASP A 25 6.25 -18.61 -1.90
C ASP A 25 7.21 -17.56 -1.36
N PHE A 26 7.74 -17.76 -0.14
CA PHE A 26 8.49 -16.73 0.62
C PHE A 26 9.57 -16.01 -0.20
N ASP A 27 10.21 -16.69 -1.14
CA ASP A 27 11.30 -16.13 -1.97
C ASP A 27 10.86 -15.58 -3.32
N ASP A 28 9.59 -15.73 -3.71
CA ASP A 28 9.06 -15.20 -4.97
C ASP A 28 9.14 -13.66 -5.04
N ASP A 29 9.13 -13.13 -6.26
CA ASP A 29 9.02 -11.70 -6.49
C ASP A 29 7.73 -11.16 -5.86
N MET A 30 7.83 -9.97 -5.23
CA MET A 30 6.68 -9.37 -4.55
C MET A 30 5.77 -8.70 -5.59
N ILE A 31 4.62 -9.31 -5.89
CA ILE A 31 3.64 -8.76 -6.84
C ILE A 31 2.47 -8.16 -6.08
N MET A 32 2.21 -6.88 -6.33
CA MET A 32 1.17 -6.11 -5.65
C MET A 32 0.31 -5.31 -6.62
N ARG A 33 -0.90 -4.97 -6.19
CA ARG A 33 -1.82 -4.08 -6.90
C ARG A 33 -2.44 -3.07 -5.94
N LEU A 34 -2.76 -1.89 -6.47
CA LEU A 34 -3.50 -0.87 -5.74
C LEU A 34 -4.95 -0.85 -6.22
N ARG A 35 -5.89 -0.93 -5.27
CA ARG A 35 -7.32 -0.76 -5.50
C ARG A 35 -7.79 0.50 -4.79
N ILE A 36 -8.66 1.29 -5.44
CA ILE A 36 -9.27 2.46 -4.80
C ILE A 36 -10.54 2.01 -4.09
N GLU A 37 -10.70 2.44 -2.84
CA GLU A 37 -11.86 2.21 -2.01
C GLU A 37 -12.29 3.50 -1.33
N ARG A 38 -13.55 3.54 -0.89
CA ARG A 38 -14.10 4.66 -0.12
C ARG A 38 -14.18 4.29 1.34
N LEU A 39 -13.57 5.11 2.19
CA LEU A 39 -13.53 4.87 3.63
C LEU A 39 -14.91 5.00 4.30
N ASP A 40 -15.83 5.76 3.70
CA ASP A 40 -17.13 6.13 4.28
C ASP A 40 -18.32 5.29 3.81
N GLU A 41 -18.21 4.61 2.66
CA GLU A 41 -19.33 3.91 2.02
C GLU A 41 -19.31 2.38 2.21
N ASN A 42 -18.20 1.81 2.66
CA ASN A 42 -18.02 0.35 2.71
C ASN A 42 -17.63 -0.14 4.13
N GLU A 43 -18.17 -1.29 4.55
CA GLU A 43 -17.52 -2.16 5.54
C GLU A 43 -16.28 -2.80 4.90
N THR A 44 -15.34 -1.97 4.42
CA THR A 44 -14.14 -2.48 3.76
C THR A 44 -13.27 -3.14 4.81
N ASP A 45 -13.24 -4.47 4.80
CA ASP A 45 -12.32 -5.23 5.64
C ASP A 45 -10.90 -5.10 5.07
N PHE A 46 -10.11 -4.24 5.69
CA PHE A 46 -8.69 -4.09 5.40
C PHE A 46 -7.90 -4.02 6.71
N LYS A 47 -6.63 -4.43 6.63
CA LYS A 47 -5.72 -4.30 7.78
C LYS A 47 -4.76 -3.15 7.56
N THR A 48 -4.41 -2.45 8.62
CA THR A 48 -3.32 -1.48 8.57
C THR A 48 -2.00 -2.16 8.90
N LEU A 49 -0.94 -1.82 8.16
CA LEU A 49 0.41 -2.30 8.46
C LEU A 49 1.19 -1.23 9.24
N SER A 50 1.53 -1.55 10.47
CA SER A 50 2.54 -0.81 11.23
C SER A 50 3.89 -1.52 11.09
N TYR A 51 4.91 -0.81 10.63
CA TYR A 51 6.25 -1.36 10.45
C TYR A 51 7.32 -0.32 10.78
N ALA A 52 8.53 -0.79 11.11
CA ALA A 52 9.66 0.09 11.35
C ALA A 52 10.20 0.61 10.02
N TRP A 53 10.28 1.93 9.86
CA TRP A 53 10.88 2.55 8.68
C TRP A 53 12.38 2.25 8.63
N GLY A 54 12.89 1.89 7.45
CA GLY A 54 14.29 1.54 7.23
C GLY A 54 14.90 2.37 6.11
N ARG A 55 16.20 2.68 6.22
CA ARG A 55 16.97 3.36 5.17
C ARG A 55 17.51 2.41 4.11
N GLU A 56 17.62 1.12 4.44
CA GLU A 56 18.12 0.09 3.53
C GLU A 56 17.06 -0.24 2.48
N LYS A 57 17.43 -0.11 1.21
CA LYS A 57 16.63 -0.63 0.10
C LYS A 57 16.67 -2.16 0.12
N CYS A 58 15.54 -2.78 -0.20
CA CYS A 58 15.53 -4.22 -0.39
C CYS A 58 16.20 -4.59 -1.72
N PRO A 59 17.10 -5.59 -1.77
CA PRO A 59 17.65 -6.09 -3.03
C PRO A 59 16.66 -6.95 -3.82
N ARG A 60 15.58 -7.44 -3.19
CA ARG A 60 14.56 -8.25 -3.86
C ARG A 60 13.64 -7.39 -4.72
N LYS A 61 13.14 -7.97 -5.80
CA LYS A 61 12.26 -7.27 -6.73
C LYS A 61 10.85 -7.18 -6.16
N ALA A 62 10.25 -6.02 -6.35
CA ALA A 62 8.86 -5.78 -6.07
C ALA A 62 8.23 -5.10 -7.29
N PHE A 63 6.98 -5.44 -7.56
CA PHE A 63 6.21 -4.93 -8.66
C PHE A 63 4.86 -4.44 -8.15
N MET A 64 4.47 -3.25 -8.56
CA MET A 64 3.17 -2.64 -8.26
C MET A 64 2.48 -2.31 -9.56
N ASN A 65 1.26 -2.83 -9.77
CA ASN A 65 0.51 -2.65 -11.02
C ASN A 65 1.34 -3.01 -12.28
N GLY A 66 2.22 -4.02 -12.17
CA GLY A 66 3.09 -4.47 -13.27
C GLY A 66 4.38 -3.65 -13.47
N HIS A 67 4.62 -2.61 -12.66
CA HIS A 67 5.81 -1.77 -12.73
C HIS A 67 6.76 -2.09 -11.58
N ALA A 68 8.06 -2.16 -11.87
CA ALA A 68 9.08 -2.38 -10.85
C ALA A 68 9.12 -1.19 -9.87
N VAL A 69 9.09 -1.49 -8.57
CA VAL A 69 9.14 -0.50 -7.49
C VAL A 69 10.25 -0.85 -6.52
N SER A 70 10.90 0.17 -5.97
CA SER A 70 11.92 0.01 -4.93
C SER A 70 11.26 0.21 -3.57
N ILE A 71 11.20 -0.85 -2.75
CA ILE A 71 10.70 -0.77 -1.37
C ILE A 71 11.84 -0.97 -0.36
N GLY A 72 11.65 -0.44 0.84
CA GLY A 72 12.60 -0.62 1.94
C GLY A 72 12.62 -2.08 2.43
N ARG A 73 13.76 -2.52 2.96
CA ARG A 73 13.95 -3.90 3.46
C ARG A 73 12.92 -4.29 4.52
N ASN A 74 12.66 -3.40 5.47
CA ASN A 74 11.70 -3.67 6.55
C ASN A 74 10.27 -3.82 6.02
N LEU A 75 9.90 -2.99 5.04
CA LEU A 75 8.59 -3.08 4.41
C LEU A 75 8.44 -4.39 3.63
N ASP A 76 9.46 -4.79 2.86
CA ASP A 76 9.42 -6.06 2.14
C ASP A 76 9.29 -7.26 3.09
N CYS A 77 10.05 -7.30 4.18
CA CYS A 77 9.90 -8.35 5.19
C CYS A 77 8.48 -8.39 5.76
N ALA A 78 7.95 -7.23 6.17
CA ALA A 78 6.60 -7.14 6.72
C ALA A 78 5.53 -7.60 5.70
N LEU A 79 5.66 -7.22 4.42
CA LEU A 79 4.75 -7.65 3.37
C LEU A 79 4.81 -9.16 3.09
N ARG A 80 6.01 -9.78 3.16
CA ARG A 80 6.16 -11.23 2.98
C ARG A 80 5.57 -12.03 4.14
N ASP A 81 5.76 -11.54 5.36
CA ASP A 81 5.11 -12.12 6.55
C ASP A 81 3.60 -12.02 6.44
N LEU A 82 3.11 -10.86 6.00
CA LEU A 82 1.69 -10.64 5.74
C LEU A 82 1.13 -11.54 4.63
N ARG A 83 1.84 -11.73 3.52
CA ARG A 83 1.35 -12.48 2.35
C ARG A 83 0.80 -13.87 2.70
N HIS A 84 1.36 -14.53 3.71
CA HIS A 84 0.88 -15.83 4.19
C HIS A 84 -0.25 -15.74 5.23
N ASN A 85 -0.33 -14.64 5.97
CA ASN A 85 -1.25 -14.44 7.10
C ASN A 85 -2.56 -13.72 6.74
N ILE A 86 -2.64 -13.09 5.56
CA ILE A 86 -3.83 -12.35 5.10
C ILE A 86 -4.28 -12.77 3.70
N ALA A 87 -4.15 -14.06 3.38
CA ALA A 87 -4.68 -14.60 2.12
C ALA A 87 -6.15 -14.16 1.92
N GLY A 88 -6.36 -13.18 1.04
CA GLY A 88 -7.68 -12.61 0.71
C GLY A 88 -8.01 -11.23 1.30
N HIS A 89 -7.22 -10.67 2.23
CA HIS A 89 -7.49 -9.34 2.79
C HIS A 89 -6.61 -8.26 2.15
N SER A 90 -7.19 -7.08 1.99
CA SER A 90 -6.46 -5.90 1.52
C SER A 90 -5.73 -5.23 2.69
N VAL A 91 -4.62 -4.56 2.41
CA VAL A 91 -3.80 -3.88 3.42
C VAL A 91 -3.65 -2.41 3.09
N TRP A 92 -3.72 -1.55 4.10
CA TRP A 92 -3.27 -0.18 3.96
C TRP A 92 -1.86 -0.01 4.51
N VAL A 93 -0.95 0.52 3.68
CA VAL A 93 0.43 0.83 4.02
C VAL A 93 0.73 2.26 3.56
N ASP A 94 1.09 3.15 4.47
CA ASP A 94 1.34 4.58 4.17
C ASP A 94 2.34 4.77 3.00
N ALA A 95 3.43 4.01 2.98
CA ALA A 95 4.50 4.17 2.00
C ALA A 95 4.11 3.75 0.57
N LEU A 96 3.06 2.94 0.41
CA LEU A 96 2.64 2.40 -0.89
C LEU A 96 1.26 2.84 -1.31
N CYS A 97 0.32 3.02 -0.37
CA CYS A 97 -1.05 3.45 -0.66
C CYS A 97 -1.13 4.96 -0.94
N ILE A 98 -0.20 5.74 -0.38
CA ILE A 98 -0.10 7.19 -0.60
C ILE A 98 0.93 7.47 -1.68
N ASN A 99 0.58 8.32 -2.64
CA ASN A 99 1.55 8.84 -3.60
C ASN A 99 2.49 9.86 -2.91
N GLN A 100 3.67 9.39 -2.50
CA GLN A 100 4.64 10.19 -1.73
C GLN A 100 5.18 11.41 -2.51
N ASP A 101 5.13 11.39 -3.84
CA ASP A 101 5.55 12.49 -4.72
C ASP A 101 4.47 13.56 -4.89
N ASN A 102 3.22 13.28 -4.50
CA ASN A 102 2.12 14.24 -4.56
C ASN A 102 1.86 14.81 -3.16
N VAL A 103 2.45 15.99 -2.88
CA VAL A 103 2.34 16.64 -1.57
C VAL A 103 0.88 16.94 -1.17
N LEU A 104 0.03 17.32 -2.12
CA LEU A 104 -1.38 17.61 -1.84
C LEU A 104 -2.11 16.34 -1.39
N GLU A 105 -2.05 15.28 -2.20
CA GLU A 105 -2.66 13.99 -1.87
C GLU A 105 -2.09 13.42 -0.57
N ARG A 106 -0.76 13.51 -0.37
CA ARG A 106 -0.11 13.04 0.86
C ARG A 106 -0.67 13.74 2.09
N ASN A 107 -0.86 15.06 2.04
CA ASN A 107 -1.41 15.81 3.15
C ASN A 107 -2.85 15.41 3.45
N GLU A 108 -3.67 15.20 2.40
CA GLU A 108 -5.05 14.72 2.55
C GLU A 108 -5.11 13.33 3.16
N GLN A 109 -4.29 12.38 2.68
CA GLN A 109 -4.25 11.02 3.22
C GLN A 109 -3.72 10.97 4.67
N VAL A 110 -2.76 11.83 5.01
CA VAL A 110 -2.28 11.96 6.40
C VAL A 110 -3.39 12.43 7.34
N GLN A 111 -4.27 13.33 6.89
CA GLN A 111 -5.44 13.74 7.68
C GLN A 111 -6.42 12.58 7.91
N LEU A 112 -6.53 11.65 6.96
CA LEU A 112 -7.38 10.46 7.07
C LEU A 112 -6.78 9.34 7.92
N MET A 113 -5.48 9.37 8.26
CA MET A 113 -4.83 8.29 9.01
C MET A 113 -5.55 7.94 10.32
N ARG A 114 -6.09 8.93 11.03
CA ARG A 114 -6.83 8.67 12.26
C ARG A 114 -8.06 7.77 12.03
N GLU A 115 -8.76 7.96 10.92
CA GLU A 115 -9.92 7.15 10.55
C GLU A 115 -9.48 5.78 9.99
N ILE A 116 -8.38 5.74 9.23
CA ILE A 116 -7.85 4.51 8.62
C ILE A 116 -7.33 3.50 9.67
N TYR A 117 -6.77 3.98 10.79
CA TYR A 117 -6.24 3.15 11.88
C TYR A 117 -7.25 2.86 13.01
N SER A 118 -8.50 3.35 12.90
CA SER A 118 -9.54 3.13 13.91
C SER A 118 -10.24 1.79 13.74
#